data_AF-A0A2V4DVU0-F1
#
_entry.id   AF-A0A2V4DVU0-F1
#
_cell.length_a   1.000
_cell.length_b   1.000
_cell.length_c   1.000
_cell.angle_alpha   90.00
_cell.angle_beta   90.00
_cell.angle_gamma   90.00
#
_symmetry.space_group_name_H-M   'P 1'
#
loop_
_entity.id
_entity.type
_entity.pdbx_description
1 polymer ?
#
loop_
_entity_poly.entity_id
_entity_poly.type
_entity_poly.pdbx_seq_one_letter_code
_entity_poly.pdbx_strand_id
1 'polypeptide(L)'
;MAVKGVSEVNKNIRNKLNEIANIRSARIIQQVMITGMTFVSPITPMDMSNLINSQYRELIPIPKGWKGRVGYTANYAAYVNNAKGTSKGKKRTGKKSQGNYWDPHAEPDFINKGFERDGKEAIKQVIRDGYKI
;
A
#
# COMPACT_ATOMS: atom_id res chain seq x y z
N MET A 1 -45.80 11.86 -25.67
CA MET A 1 -45.88 10.87 -24.57
C MET A 1 -44.71 11.10 -23.63
N ALA A 2 -44.94 11.30 -22.33
CA ALA A 2 -43.85 11.35 -21.36
C ALA A 2 -43.27 9.93 -21.18
N VAL A 3 -41.95 9.79 -21.31
CA VAL A 3 -41.28 8.49 -21.15
C VAL A 3 -41.39 8.06 -19.68
N LYS A 4 -42.26 7.10 -19.39
CA LYS A 4 -42.39 6.50 -18.05
C LYS A 4 -41.15 5.63 -17.79
N GLY A 5 -40.59 5.70 -16.58
CA GLY A 5 -39.45 4.86 -16.15
C GLY A 5 -38.09 5.54 -16.07
N VAL A 6 -37.91 6.76 -16.60
CA VAL A 6 -36.63 7.50 -16.53
C VAL A 6 -36.20 7.77 -15.07
N SER A 7 -37.16 8.05 -14.19
CA SER A 7 -36.92 8.24 -12.75
C SER A 7 -36.35 6.98 -12.08
N GLU A 8 -36.85 5.80 -12.47
CA GLU A 8 -36.44 4.51 -11.91
C GLU A 8 -35.06 4.10 -12.40
N VAL A 9 -34.77 4.31 -13.69
CA VAL A 9 -33.41 4.16 -14.25
C VAL A 9 -32.42 5.08 -13.55
N ASN A 10 -32.76 6.36 -13.37
CA ASN A 10 -31.91 7.31 -12.65
C ASN A 10 -31.64 6.88 -11.20
N LYS A 11 -32.65 6.34 -10.50
CA LYS A 11 -32.50 5.83 -9.14
C LYS A 11 -31.58 4.62 -9.10
N ASN A 12 -31.74 3.66 -10.01
CA ASN A 12 -30.90 2.47 -10.09
C ASN A 12 -29.44 2.82 -10.44
N ILE A 13 -29.23 3.76 -11.36
CA ILE A 13 -27.89 4.29 -11.68
C ILE A 13 -27.26 4.91 -10.43
N ARG A 14 -27.97 5.79 -9.71
CA ARG A 14 -27.45 6.40 -8.47
C ARG A 14 -27.10 5.36 -7.41
N ASN A 15 -27.95 4.36 -7.22
CA ASN A 15 -27.70 3.29 -6.26
C ASN A 15 -26.44 2.50 -6.64
N LYS A 16 -26.27 2.15 -7.92
CA LYS A 16 -25.08 1.43 -8.38
C LYS A 16 -23.82 2.26 -8.25
N LEU A 17 -23.89 3.55 -8.59
CA LEU A 17 -22.77 4.48 -8.40
C LEU A 17 -22.37 4.60 -6.93
N ASN A 18 -23.34 4.69 -6.02
CA ASN A 18 -23.09 4.76 -4.57
C ASN A 18 -22.46 3.46 -4.03
N GLU A 19 -22.92 2.29 -4.50
CA GLU A 19 -22.35 0.99 -4.14
C GLU A 19 -20.88 0.88 -4.58
N ILE A 20 -20.60 1.29 -5.84
CA ILE A 20 -19.25 1.30 -6.40
C ILE A 20 -18.35 2.27 -5.63
N ALA A 21 -18.81 3.51 -5.42
CA ALA A 21 -18.02 4.56 -4.77
C ALA A 21 -17.71 4.23 -3.29
N ASN A 22 -18.61 3.53 -2.60
CA ASN A 22 -18.43 3.21 -1.18
C ASN A 22 -17.85 1.81 -0.96
N ILE A 23 -18.69 0.78 -1.02
CA ILE A 23 -18.35 -0.57 -0.55
C ILE A 23 -17.25 -1.17 -1.42
N ARG A 24 -17.40 -1.04 -2.75
CA ARG A 24 -16.49 -1.65 -3.70
C ARG A 24 -15.13 -0.95 -3.70
N SER A 25 -15.13 0.38 -3.76
CA SER A 25 -13.88 1.17 -3.73
C SER A 25 -13.10 0.99 -2.43
N ALA A 26 -13.77 0.95 -1.27
CA ALA A 26 -13.13 0.67 0.02
C ALA A 26 -12.36 -0.66 0.00
N ARG A 27 -13.00 -1.72 -0.49
CA ARG A 27 -12.41 -3.06 -0.60
C ARG A 27 -11.21 -3.07 -1.55
N ILE A 28 -11.32 -2.42 -2.69
CA ILE A 28 -10.25 -2.37 -3.68
C ILE A 28 -9.04 -1.63 -3.12
N ILE A 29 -9.23 -0.48 -2.46
CA ILE A 29 -8.12 0.24 -1.83
C ILE A 29 -7.46 -0.60 -0.75
N GLN A 30 -8.23 -1.34 0.06
CA GLN A 30 -7.68 -2.28 1.03
C GLN A 30 -6.78 -3.33 0.35
N GLN A 31 -7.23 -3.90 -0.76
CA GLN A 31 -6.45 -4.88 -1.54
C GLN A 31 -5.20 -4.25 -2.15
N VAL A 32 -5.29 -3.05 -2.71
CA VAL A 32 -4.15 -2.30 -3.24
C VAL A 32 -3.09 -2.08 -2.15
N MET A 33 -3.51 -1.67 -0.94
CA MET A 33 -2.59 -1.51 0.19
C MET A 33 -1.91 -2.82 0.57
N ILE A 34 -2.66 -3.94 0.61
CA ILE A 34 -2.09 -5.27 0.89
C ILE A 34 -1.07 -5.64 -0.17
N THR A 35 -1.45 -5.59 -1.44
CA THR A 35 -0.61 -5.98 -2.57
C THR A 35 0.65 -5.12 -2.63
N GLY A 36 0.55 -3.80 -2.51
CA GLY A 36 1.73 -2.94 -2.48
C GLY A 36 2.68 -3.30 -1.32
N MET A 37 2.15 -3.52 -0.12
CA MET A 37 2.97 -3.90 1.03
C MET A 37 3.65 -5.27 0.88
N THR A 38 3.08 -6.21 0.11
CA THR A 38 3.76 -7.48 -0.19
C THR A 38 5.04 -7.30 -0.99
N PHE A 39 5.15 -6.25 -1.81
CA PHE A 39 6.38 -5.90 -2.53
C PHE A 39 7.32 -5.02 -1.71
N VAL A 40 6.80 -4.27 -0.73
CA VAL A 40 7.61 -3.45 0.18
C VAL A 40 8.37 -4.33 1.18
N SER A 41 7.71 -5.33 1.77
CA SER A 41 8.29 -6.13 2.87
C SER A 41 9.66 -6.79 2.55
N PRO A 42 9.88 -7.41 1.37
CA PRO A 42 11.15 -8.06 1.03
C PRO A 42 12.34 -7.09 0.90
N ILE A 43 12.09 -5.85 0.50
CA ILE A 43 13.12 -4.81 0.29
C ILE A 43 13.21 -3.84 1.48
N THR A 44 12.44 -4.08 2.55
CA THR A 44 12.45 -3.28 3.77
C THR A 44 13.71 -3.57 4.58
N PRO A 45 14.50 -2.57 4.98
CA PRO A 45 15.73 -2.82 5.72
C PRO A 45 15.45 -3.34 7.14
N MET A 46 15.95 -4.53 7.47
CA MET A 46 15.78 -5.16 8.79
C MET A 46 17.02 -4.94 9.66
N ASP A 47 16.92 -4.07 10.69
CA ASP A 47 17.93 -3.94 11.75
C ASP A 47 17.60 -4.90 12.92
N MET A 48 16.36 -4.82 13.37
CA MET A 48 15.72 -5.67 14.37
C MET A 48 14.26 -5.74 13.93
N SER A 49 13.58 -6.88 14.00
CA SER A 49 12.24 -7.12 13.42
C SER A 49 11.15 -6.08 13.78
N ASN A 50 11.44 -5.13 14.67
CA ASN A 50 10.64 -3.94 14.95
C ASN A 50 10.20 -3.15 13.69
N LEU A 51 11.03 -2.95 12.66
CA LEU A 51 10.59 -2.16 11.49
C LEU A 51 9.44 -2.86 10.78
N ILE A 52 9.63 -4.11 10.38
CA ILE A 52 8.58 -4.88 9.68
C ILE A 52 7.33 -5.08 10.55
N ASN A 53 7.49 -5.23 11.86
CA ASN A 53 6.38 -5.35 12.81
C ASN A 53 5.65 -4.03 13.07
N SER A 54 6.22 -2.89 12.66
CA SER A 54 5.62 -1.55 12.81
C SER A 54 4.78 -1.11 11.60
N GLN A 55 4.58 -2.00 10.63
CA GLN A 55 3.76 -1.71 9.45
C GLN A 55 2.32 -1.40 9.83
N TYR A 56 1.77 -0.31 9.30
CA TYR A 56 0.37 0.05 9.45
C TYR A 56 -0.29 0.30 8.11
N ARG A 57 -1.62 0.13 8.09
CA ARG A 57 -2.50 0.44 6.96
C ARG A 57 -3.74 1.10 7.53
N GLU A 58 -4.15 2.21 6.94
CA GLU A 58 -5.26 3.03 7.37
C GLU A 58 -6.15 3.35 6.16
N LEU A 59 -7.44 3.07 6.28
CA LEU A 59 -8.43 3.37 5.26
C LEU A 59 -9.30 4.54 5.73
N ILE A 60 -9.27 5.65 4.98
CA ILE A 60 -9.90 6.91 5.37
C ILE A 60 -11.03 7.22 4.37
N PRO A 61 -12.28 7.37 4.83
CA PRO A 61 -13.37 7.83 3.97
C PRO A 61 -13.18 9.31 3.61
N ILE A 62 -13.44 9.65 2.34
CA ILE A 62 -13.46 11.03 1.84
C ILE A 62 -14.80 11.29 1.13
N PRO A 63 -15.23 12.55 0.95
CA PRO A 63 -16.59 12.85 0.45
C PRO A 63 -16.99 12.18 -0.87
N LYS A 64 -16.03 11.78 -1.70
CA LYS A 64 -16.26 11.12 -3.00
C LYS A 64 -15.47 9.83 -3.17
N GLY A 65 -15.20 9.10 -2.08
CA GLY A 65 -14.53 7.81 -2.14
C GLY A 65 -13.70 7.51 -0.91
N TRP A 66 -12.52 6.94 -1.13
CA TRP A 66 -11.67 6.43 -0.07
C TRP A 66 -10.20 6.76 -0.34
N LYS A 67 -9.42 6.90 0.73
CA LYS A 67 -7.98 7.11 0.69
C LYS A 67 -7.31 6.04 1.54
N GLY A 68 -6.37 5.30 0.97
CA GLY A 68 -5.50 4.38 1.71
C GLY A 68 -4.22 5.06 2.14
N ARG A 69 -3.75 4.82 3.35
CA ARG A 69 -2.42 5.18 3.83
C ARG A 69 -1.72 3.95 4.33
N VAL A 70 -0.47 3.77 3.95
CA VAL A 70 0.40 2.72 4.46
C VAL A 70 1.68 3.36 4.97
N GLY A 71 2.35 2.68 5.90
CA GLY A 71 3.62 3.17 6.39
C GLY A 71 4.12 2.35 7.56
N TYR A 72 5.01 2.96 8.33
CA TYR A 72 5.68 2.36 9.47
C TYR A 72 5.55 3.31 10.66
N THR A 73 5.18 2.78 11.83
CA THR A 73 5.10 3.56 13.06
C THR A 73 6.46 3.77 13.72
N ALA A 74 7.47 3.00 13.32
CA ALA A 74 8.83 3.17 13.81
C ALA A 74 9.44 4.50 13.31
N ASN A 75 9.81 5.40 14.23
CA ASN A 75 10.39 6.71 13.91
C ASN A 75 11.65 6.62 13.02
N TYR A 76 12.44 5.54 13.15
CA TYR A 76 13.65 5.36 12.34
C TYR A 76 13.39 4.95 10.89
N ALA A 77 12.13 4.63 10.53
CA ALA A 77 11.75 4.25 9.16
C ALA A 77 12.10 5.34 8.14
N ALA A 78 11.87 6.62 8.48
CA ALA A 78 12.18 7.74 7.60
C ALA A 78 13.69 7.88 7.33
N TYR A 79 14.51 7.71 8.37
CA TYR A 79 15.97 7.75 8.27
C TYR A 79 16.49 6.62 7.38
N VAL A 80 15.91 5.42 7.54
CA VAL A 80 16.25 4.24 6.77
C VAL A 80 15.78 4.37 5.31
N ASN A 81 14.59 4.93 5.07
CA ASN A 81 14.08 5.19 3.72
C ASN A 81 15.00 6.14 2.94
N ASN A 82 15.53 7.17 3.60
CA ASN A 82 16.36 8.21 2.99
C ASN A 82 17.86 7.91 2.99
N ALA A 83 18.31 6.87 3.69
CA ALA A 83 19.72 6.51 3.74
C ALA A 83 20.20 6.06 2.35
N LYS A 84 21.44 6.37 1.96
CA LYS A 84 21.97 6.03 0.62
C LYS A 84 22.26 4.53 0.41
N GLY A 85 21.98 3.67 1.39
CA GLY A 85 22.29 2.24 1.33
C GLY A 85 23.79 1.92 1.25
N THR A 86 24.67 2.85 1.61
CA THR A 86 26.15 2.71 1.51
C THR A 86 26.74 1.64 2.45
N SER A 87 25.93 1.11 3.37
CA SER A 87 26.29 0.03 4.30
C SER A 87 25.54 -1.28 4.03
N LYS A 88 24.94 -1.46 2.83
CA LYS A 88 24.33 -2.72 2.38
C LYS A 88 25.28 -3.91 2.57
N GLY A 89 24.79 -4.98 3.21
CA GLY A 89 25.55 -6.22 3.39
C GLY A 89 26.75 -6.13 4.35
N LYS A 90 27.03 -4.98 4.97
CA LYS A 90 28.09 -4.87 5.98
C LYS A 90 27.58 -5.46 7.29
N LYS A 91 28.34 -6.40 7.85
CA LYS A 91 28.07 -6.98 9.18
C LYS A 91 28.16 -5.89 10.25
N ARG A 92 27.24 -5.90 11.22
CA ARG A 92 27.30 -4.97 12.36
C ARG A 92 28.50 -5.31 13.24
N THR A 93 29.35 -4.33 13.52
CA THR A 93 30.44 -4.49 14.48
C THR A 93 29.97 -4.03 15.87
N GLY A 94 29.83 -4.95 16.83
CA GLY A 94 29.48 -4.64 18.23
C GLY A 94 28.85 -5.79 19.02
N LYS A 95 28.76 -5.69 20.36
CA LYS A 95 28.24 -6.75 21.28
C LYS A 95 26.78 -7.19 21.06
N LYS A 96 25.99 -6.45 20.26
CA LYS A 96 24.64 -6.82 19.80
C LYS A 96 24.62 -7.32 18.34
N SER A 97 25.75 -7.84 17.85
CA SER A 97 25.98 -8.30 16.47
C SER A 97 25.22 -9.59 16.16
N GLN A 98 23.92 -9.48 15.91
CA GLN A 98 23.16 -10.49 15.18
C GLN A 98 22.55 -9.78 13.97
N GLY A 99 23.25 -9.80 12.82
CA GLY A 99 22.72 -9.27 11.55
C GLY A 99 23.61 -8.26 10.81
N ASN A 100 23.16 -7.90 9.61
CA ASN A 100 23.76 -6.84 8.78
C ASN A 100 23.22 -5.47 9.18
N TYR A 101 23.96 -4.39 8.91
CA TYR A 101 23.43 -3.02 9.07
C TYR A 101 22.20 -2.81 8.18
N TRP A 102 22.23 -3.44 7.00
CA TRP A 102 21.23 -3.45 5.96
C TRP A 102 21.19 -4.85 5.36
N ASP A 103 20.00 -5.44 5.28
CA ASP A 103 19.79 -6.72 4.60
C ASP A 103 20.34 -6.66 3.15
N PRO A 104 20.93 -7.74 2.60
CA PRO A 104 21.43 -7.73 1.23
C PRO A 104 20.39 -7.27 0.19
N HIS A 105 19.10 -7.55 0.44
CA HIS A 105 18.00 -7.17 -0.44
C HIS A 105 17.36 -5.83 -0.08
N ALA A 106 17.80 -5.20 1.01
CA ALA A 106 17.27 -3.93 1.47
C ALA A 106 17.57 -2.79 0.50
N GLU A 107 16.56 -1.96 0.24
CA GLU A 107 16.68 -0.81 -0.64
C GLU A 107 16.27 0.50 0.02
N PRO A 108 16.96 1.61 -0.29
CA PRO A 108 16.44 2.91 0.07
C PRO A 108 15.20 3.20 -0.77
N ASP A 109 14.34 4.07 -0.26
CA ASP A 109 13.05 4.39 -0.88
C ASP A 109 12.16 3.15 -1.11
N PHE A 110 12.25 2.16 -0.21
CA PHE A 110 11.63 0.85 -0.35
C PHE A 110 10.10 0.89 -0.42
N ILE A 111 9.46 1.87 0.21
CA ILE A 111 8.00 2.04 0.11
C ILE A 111 7.62 2.43 -1.33
N ASN A 112 8.24 3.48 -1.85
CA ASN A 112 7.97 3.96 -3.20
C ASN A 112 8.33 2.89 -4.24
N LYS A 113 9.48 2.22 -4.09
CA LYS A 113 9.87 1.12 -4.98
C LYS A 113 8.90 -0.05 -4.94
N GLY A 114 8.47 -0.47 -3.76
CA GLY A 114 7.51 -1.56 -3.65
C GLY A 114 6.17 -1.24 -4.34
N PHE A 115 5.70 0.00 -4.27
CA PHE A 115 4.44 0.40 -4.91
C PHE A 115 4.58 0.75 -6.40
N GLU A 116 5.60 1.51 -6.78
CA GLU A 116 5.70 2.11 -8.12
C GLU A 116 6.69 1.40 -9.06
N ARG A 117 7.71 0.73 -8.52
CA ARG A 117 8.68 -0.02 -9.32
C ARG A 117 8.27 -1.49 -9.47
N ASP A 118 8.02 -2.14 -8.34
CA ASP A 118 7.89 -3.61 -8.29
C ASP A 118 6.41 -4.05 -8.31
N GLY A 119 5.57 -3.41 -7.51
CA GLY A 119 4.15 -3.78 -7.34
C GLY A 119 3.18 -3.13 -8.33
N LYS A 120 3.63 -2.20 -9.17
CA LYS A 120 2.76 -1.34 -9.99
C LYS A 120 1.78 -2.12 -10.86
N GLU A 121 2.26 -3.13 -11.57
CA GLU A 121 1.41 -3.92 -12.47
C GLU A 121 0.44 -4.82 -11.70
N ALA A 122 0.88 -5.40 -10.57
CA ALA A 122 0.00 -6.17 -9.69
C ALA A 122 -1.11 -5.30 -9.08
N ILE A 123 -0.78 -4.08 -8.64
CA ILE A 123 -1.74 -3.10 -8.13
C ILE A 123 -2.76 -2.72 -9.22
N LYS A 124 -2.30 -2.42 -10.45
CA LYS A 124 -3.20 -2.14 -11.58
C LYS A 124 -4.13 -3.30 -11.84
N GLN A 125 -3.64 -4.54 -11.75
CA GLN A 125 -4.44 -5.73 -11.97
C GLN A 125 -5.52 -5.88 -10.89
N VAL A 126 -5.17 -5.69 -9.62
CA VAL A 126 -6.13 -5.66 -8.49
C VAL A 126 -7.22 -4.61 -8.71
N ILE A 127 -6.87 -3.41 -9.18
CA ILE A 127 -7.85 -2.37 -9.47
C ILE A 127 -8.79 -2.81 -10.60
N ARG A 128 -8.23 -3.32 -11.71
CA ARG A 128 -9.03 -3.79 -12.86
C ARG A 128 -10.01 -4.89 -12.45
N ASP A 129 -9.50 -5.93 -11.80
CA ASP A 129 -10.32 -7.07 -11.36
C ASP A 129 -11.34 -6.65 -10.31
N GLY A 130 -10.94 -5.72 -9.44
CA GLY A 130 -11.77 -5.12 -8.42
C GLY A 130 -13.03 -4.45 -8.99
N TYR A 131 -12.96 -3.79 -10.15
CA TYR A 131 -14.08 -3.04 -10.75
C TYR A 131 -14.83 -3.77 -11.87
N LYS A 132 -14.46 -5.00 -12.27
CA LYS A 132 -15.22 -5.78 -13.26
C LYS A 132 -16.65 -6.05 -12.78
N ILE A 133 -17.65 -5.47 -13.44
CA ILE A 133 -19.10 -5.63 -13.12
C ILE A 133 -19.64 -6.86 -13.85
#